data_AF-A0A7G7G9Y4-F1
#
_entry.id   AF-A0A7G7G9Y4-F1
#
_cell.length_a   1.000
_cell.length_b   1.000
_cell.length_c   1.000
_cell.angle_alpha   90.00
_cell.angle_beta   90.00
_cell.angle_gamma   90.00
#
_symmetry.space_group_name_H-M   'P 1'
#
loop_
_entity.id
_entity.type
_entity.pdbx_description
1 polymer ?
#
loop_
_entity_poly.entity_id
_entity_poly.type
_entity_poly.pdbx_seq_one_letter_code
_entity_poly.pdbx_strand_id
1 'polypeptide(L)'
;MRDISEFIYGDEYTQKNKAFEAAMAAIEEKHQDYFQSRPAQNETEPHDRLHNHYALSTASGQVSFRFNEGSDLPASLKQECLDAFHEIWKEWE
;
A
#
# COMPACT_ATOMS: atom_id res chain seq x y z
N MET A 1 5.40 7.07 -25.59
CA MET A 1 5.79 5.65 -25.47
C MET A 1 4.64 5.00 -24.72
N ARG A 2 3.84 4.16 -25.38
CA ARG A 2 2.65 3.56 -24.74
C ARG A 2 3.13 2.46 -23.81
N ASP A 3 2.72 2.54 -22.54
CA ASP A 3 3.08 1.63 -21.47
C ASP A 3 2.62 0.21 -21.81
N ILE A 4 3.57 -0.66 -22.13
CA ILE A 4 3.33 -2.09 -22.44
C ILE A 4 2.78 -2.81 -21.21
N SER A 5 2.90 -2.21 -20.03
CA SER A 5 2.33 -2.65 -18.76
C SER A 5 0.79 -2.63 -18.77
N GLU A 6 0.13 -1.59 -19.30
CA GLU A 6 -1.34 -1.54 -19.38
C GLU A 6 -1.93 -2.64 -20.28
N PHE A 7 -1.19 -3.07 -21.32
CA PHE A 7 -1.66 -4.06 -22.29
C PHE A 7 -1.48 -5.51 -21.81
N ILE A 8 -0.53 -5.78 -20.92
CA ILE A 8 -0.22 -7.14 -20.42
C ILE A 8 -0.94 -7.44 -19.09
N TYR A 9 -1.17 -6.44 -18.23
CA TYR A 9 -1.78 -6.65 -16.91
C TYR A 9 -3.29 -6.35 -16.85
N GLY A 10 -3.83 -5.66 -17.87
CA GLY A 10 -5.27 -5.52 -18.11
C GLY A 10 -6.12 -4.92 -16.96
N ASP A 11 -7.42 -5.21 -17.01
CA ASP A 11 -8.41 -4.74 -16.03
C ASP A 11 -8.24 -5.34 -14.63
N GLU A 12 -7.74 -6.57 -14.52
CA GLU A 12 -7.60 -7.27 -13.23
C GLU A 12 -6.60 -6.55 -12.32
N TYR A 13 -5.43 -6.17 -12.86
CA TYR A 13 -4.46 -5.38 -12.10
C TYR A 13 -5.07 -4.05 -11.64
N THR A 14 -5.79 -3.35 -12.52
CA THR A 14 -6.43 -2.07 -12.18
C THR A 14 -7.47 -2.24 -11.07
N GLN A 15 -8.28 -3.31 -11.13
CA GLN A 15 -9.28 -3.61 -10.10
C GLN A 15 -8.62 -3.97 -8.77
N LYS A 16 -7.62 -4.85 -8.77
CA LYS A 16 -6.88 -5.23 -7.57
C LYS A 16 -6.11 -4.06 -6.96
N ASN A 17 -5.52 -3.19 -7.79
CA ASN A 17 -4.84 -1.99 -7.30
C ASN A 17 -5.82 -1.02 -6.63
N LYS A 18 -7.00 -0.79 -7.22
CA LYS A 18 -8.07 0.01 -6.58
C LYS A 18 -8.56 -0.61 -5.26
N ALA A 19 -8.73 -1.94 -5.22
CA ALA A 19 -9.10 -2.63 -4.01
C ALA A 19 -8.02 -2.48 -2.93
N PHE A 20 -6.75 -2.57 -3.32
CA PHE A 20 -5.62 -2.41 -2.41
C PHE A 20 -5.52 -0.98 -1.86
N GLU A 21 -5.64 0.03 -2.73
CA GLU A 21 -5.70 1.43 -2.31
C GLU A 21 -6.85 1.70 -1.33
N ALA A 22 -8.03 1.13 -1.58
CA ALA A 22 -9.18 1.25 -0.68
C ALA A 22 -8.93 0.56 0.67
N ALA A 23 -8.33 -0.63 0.67
CA ALA A 23 -7.98 -1.34 1.91
C ALA A 23 -6.95 -0.57 2.74
N MET A 24 -5.92 -0.01 2.10
CA MET A 24 -4.90 0.81 2.78
C MET A 24 -5.51 2.10 3.34
N ALA A 25 -6.43 2.74 2.61
CA ALA A 25 -7.15 3.91 3.13
C ALA A 25 -8.00 3.57 4.36
N ALA A 26 -8.68 2.41 4.36
CA ALA A 26 -9.45 1.94 5.52
C ALA A 26 -8.56 1.62 6.73
N ILE A 27 -7.35 1.08 6.51
CA ILE A 27 -6.36 0.88 7.59
C ILE A 27 -5.87 2.23 8.13
N GLU A 28 -5.56 3.20 7.26
CA GLU A 28 -5.18 4.56 7.68
C GLU A 28 -6.28 5.23 8.52
N GLU A 29 -7.54 5.12 8.10
CA GLU A 29 -8.70 5.65 8.84
C GLU A 29 -8.89 4.96 10.20
N LYS A 30 -8.80 3.63 10.25
CA LYS A 30 -8.89 2.85 11.49
C LYS A 30 -7.80 3.26 12.50
N HIS A 31 -6.63 3.65 12.02
CA HIS A 31 -5.49 4.11 12.83
C HIS A 31 -5.27 5.63 12.74
N GLN A 32 -6.32 6.40 12.47
CA GLN A 32 -6.22 7.84 12.25
C GLN A 32 -5.54 8.58 13.41
N ASP A 33 -5.87 8.25 14.65
CA ASP A 33 -5.27 8.87 15.85
C ASP A 33 -3.75 8.68 15.89
N TYR A 34 -3.27 7.50 15.47
CA TYR A 34 -1.84 7.21 15.39
C TYR A 34 -1.16 8.11 14.37
N PHE A 35 -1.71 8.22 13.16
CA PHE A 35 -1.13 9.05 12.09
C PHE A 35 -1.20 10.55 12.39
N GLN A 36 -2.31 11.03 12.96
CA GLN A 36 -2.49 12.44 13.33
C GLN A 36 -1.56 12.88 14.48
N SER A 37 -1.16 11.95 15.35
CA SER A 37 -0.22 12.25 16.44
C SER A 37 1.24 12.41 15.97
N ARG A 38 1.53 12.06 14.71
CA ARG A 38 2.88 12.00 14.15
C ARG A 38 3.15 13.20 13.24
N PRO A 39 4.39 13.73 13.24
CA PRO A 39 4.76 14.80 12.34
C PRO A 39 4.69 14.31 10.89
N ALA A 40 4.32 15.19 9.97
CA ALA A 40 4.31 14.88 8.55
C ALA A 40 5.71 14.50 8.06
N GLN A 41 5.79 13.47 7.22
CA GLN A 41 7.05 13.07 6.57
C GLN A 41 7.34 13.86 5.28
N ASN A 42 6.34 14.57 4.76
CA ASN A 42 6.45 15.48 3.63
C ASN A 42 5.93 16.87 4.05
N GLU A 43 6.40 17.93 3.40
CA GLU A 43 5.99 19.31 3.73
C GLU A 43 4.56 19.64 3.27
N THR A 44 3.96 18.76 2.46
CA THR A 44 2.66 18.96 1.83
C THR A 44 1.49 18.44 2.66
N GLU A 45 1.75 17.61 3.66
CA GLU A 45 0.73 16.99 4.48
C GLU A 45 0.76 17.52 5.93
N PRO A 46 -0.39 17.61 6.60
CA PRO A 46 -0.46 18.11 7.96
C PRO A 46 0.06 17.11 9.01
N HIS A 47 0.07 15.82 8.68
CA HIS A 47 0.50 14.73 9.57
C HIS A 47 1.04 13.56 8.75
N ASP A 48 1.65 12.58 9.43
CA ASP A 48 2.13 11.35 8.78
C ASP A 48 0.97 10.58 8.15
N ARG A 49 1.26 9.75 7.15
CA ARG A 49 0.27 8.95 6.41
C ARG A 49 0.84 7.62 5.97
N LEU A 50 -0.01 6.62 5.86
CA LEU A 50 0.40 5.24 5.58
C LEU A 50 1.15 5.11 4.25
N HIS A 51 0.76 5.86 3.22
CA HIS A 51 1.42 5.79 1.91
C HIS A 51 2.89 6.26 1.92
N ASN A 52 3.33 6.98 2.97
CA ASN A 52 4.74 7.36 3.12
C ASN A 52 5.63 6.19 3.56
N HIS A 53 5.03 5.07 4.01
CA HIS A 53 5.75 3.97 4.64
C HIS A 53 5.91 2.71 3.80
N TYR A 54 5.31 2.65 2.61
CA TYR A 54 5.37 1.46 1.77
C TYR A 54 5.59 1.78 0.30
N ALA A 55 5.98 0.76 -0.45
CA ALA A 55 6.06 0.78 -1.89
C ALA A 55 5.42 -0.48 -2.46
N LEU A 56 4.60 -0.29 -3.49
CA LEU A 56 4.10 -1.34 -4.36
C LEU A 56 4.93 -1.33 -5.65
N SER A 57 5.41 -2.49 -6.09
CA SER A 57 6.13 -2.60 -7.35
C SER A 57 5.72 -3.81 -8.15
N THR A 58 5.63 -3.62 -9.47
CA THR A 58 5.27 -4.67 -10.43
C THR A 58 6.50 -5.08 -11.24
N ALA A 59 6.80 -6.38 -11.24
CA ALA A 59 7.89 -6.93 -12.02
C ALA A 59 7.53 -8.34 -12.51
N SER A 60 7.74 -8.60 -13.81
CA SER A 60 7.62 -9.94 -14.41
C SER A 60 6.31 -10.70 -14.10
N GLY A 61 5.17 -10.02 -14.11
CA GLY A 61 3.86 -10.62 -13.85
C GLY A 61 3.43 -10.59 -12.38
N GLN A 62 4.32 -10.17 -11.48
CA GLN A 62 4.08 -10.24 -10.03
C GLN A 62 4.03 -8.84 -9.43
N VAL A 63 3.08 -8.65 -8.52
CA VAL A 63 3.02 -7.48 -7.64
C VAL A 63 3.74 -7.83 -6.36
N SER A 64 4.57 -6.92 -5.88
CA SER A 64 5.30 -7.03 -4.62
C SER A 64 5.03 -5.80 -3.76
N PHE A 65 4.89 -6.05 -2.47
CA PHE A 65 4.68 -5.05 -1.44
C PHE A 65 5.83 -5.09 -0.45
N ARG A 66 6.34 -3.92 -0.09
CA ARG A 66 7.37 -3.78 0.94
C ARG A 66 7.17 -2.48 1.72
N PHE A 67 7.62 -2.48 2.96
CA PHE A 67 7.79 -1.24 3.72
C PHE A 67 9.09 -0.53 3.31
N ASN A 68 9.07 0.79 3.36
CA ASN A 68 10.24 1.62 3.12
C ASN A 68 11.29 1.38 4.21
N GLU A 69 12.57 1.51 3.85
CA GLU A 69 13.65 1.41 4.82
C GLU A 69 13.48 2.50 5.89
N GLY A 70 13.63 2.11 7.16
CA GLY A 70 13.40 3.03 8.29
C GLY A 70 11.93 3.25 8.64
N SER A 71 10.97 2.59 7.98
CA SER A 71 9.56 2.65 8.40
C SER A 71 9.42 2.16 9.84
N ASP A 72 8.93 3.05 10.69
CA ASP A 72 8.72 2.87 12.12
C ASP A 72 7.28 2.51 12.46
N LEU A 73 6.48 2.09 11.46
CA LEU A 73 5.15 1.57 11.71
C LEU A 73 5.19 0.39 12.70
N PRO A 74 4.25 0.31 13.66
CA PRO A 74 4.15 -0.78 14.60
C PRO A 74 3.97 -2.11 13.88
N ALA A 75 4.49 -3.19 14.46
CA ALA A 75 4.40 -4.53 13.87
C ALA A 75 2.95 -4.95 13.58
N SER A 76 2.00 -4.58 14.44
CA SER A 76 0.57 -4.85 14.22
C SER A 76 0.01 -4.16 12.98
N LEU A 77 0.36 -2.88 12.77
CA LEU A 77 -0.09 -2.13 11.60
C LEU A 77 0.57 -2.66 10.33
N LYS A 78 1.88 -3.00 10.40
CA LYS A 78 2.57 -3.67 9.31
C LYS A 78 1.90 -5.00 8.93
N GLN A 79 1.45 -5.78 9.92
CA GLN A 79 0.75 -7.03 9.69
C GLN A 79 -0.60 -6.80 9.00
N GLU A 80 -1.39 -5.81 9.43
CA GLU A 80 -2.68 -5.48 8.78
C GLU A 80 -2.48 -5.12 7.29
N CYS A 81 -1.44 -4.37 6.94
CA CYS A 81 -1.14 -4.05 5.54
C CYS A 81 -0.68 -5.29 4.75
N LEU A 82 0.10 -6.18 5.35
CA LEU A 82 0.52 -7.43 4.72
C LEU A 82 -0.66 -8.37 4.47
N ASP A 83 -1.58 -8.46 5.43
CA ASP A 83 -2.79 -9.26 5.32
C ASP A 83 -3.68 -8.74 4.19
N ALA A 84 -3.89 -7.41 4.12
CA ALA A 84 -4.63 -6.78 3.03
C ALA A 84 -3.96 -7.00 1.66
N PHE A 85 -2.62 -6.91 1.61
CA PHE A 85 -1.87 -7.20 0.38
C PHE A 85 -2.06 -8.66 -0.04
N HIS A 86 -1.93 -9.61 0.88
CA HIS A 86 -2.11 -11.03 0.57
C HIS A 86 -3.54 -11.32 0.13
N GLU A 87 -4.57 -10.86 0.84
CA GLU A 87 -5.98 -11.09 0.46
C GLU A 87 -6.29 -10.67 -0.98
N ILE A 88 -5.68 -9.58 -1.45
CA ILE A 88 -5.96 -9.01 -2.77
C ILE A 88 -5.07 -9.61 -3.87
N TRP A 89 -3.80 -9.86 -3.56
CA TRP A 89 -2.78 -10.20 -4.58
C TRP A 89 -2.26 -11.64 -4.51
N LYS A 90 -2.42 -12.33 -3.38
CA LYS A 90 -2.00 -13.72 -3.18
C LYS A 90 -3.17 -14.56 -2.67
N GLU A 91 -3.72 -15.41 -3.54
CA GLU A 91 -4.52 -16.52 -3.03
C GLU A 91 -3.66 -17.36 -2.07
N TRP A 92 -4.25 -17.74 -0.93
CA TRP A 92 -3.61 -18.61 0.04
C TRP A 92 -3.37 -19.96 -0.65
N GLU A 93 -2.10 -20.32 -0.90
CA GLU A 93 -1.71 -21.69 -1.28
C GLU A 93 -1.81 -22.63 -0.08
#